data_AF-A0A849CA48-F1
#
_entry.id   AF-A0A849CA48-F1
#
_cell.length_a   1.000
_cell.length_b   1.000
_cell.length_c   1.000
_cell.angle_alpha   90.00
_cell.angle_beta   90.00
_cell.angle_gamma   90.00
#
_symmetry.space_group_name_H-M   'P 1'
#
loop_
_entity.id
_entity.type
_entity.pdbx_description
1 polymer ?
#
loop_
_entity_poly.entity_id
_entity_poly.type
_entity_poly.pdbx_seq_one_letter_code
_entity_poly.pdbx_strand_id
1 'polypeptide(L)' 'MDEDSPAERLRLAIDMFEFGLGMQRARFRRAYPETDESFIDTAIDRWLLSRPYEPLGEGRGRPSARFA' A
#
# COMPACT_ATOMS: atom_id res chain seq x y z
N MET A 1 -19.22 23.34 -3.36
CA MET A 1 -18.63 22.01 -3.59
C MET A 1 -19.14 21.18 -2.42
N ASP A 2 -20.09 20.28 -2.66
CA ASP A 2 -20.44 19.33 -1.61
C ASP A 2 -19.18 18.54 -1.29
N GLU A 3 -18.81 18.51 -0.02
CA GLU A 3 -17.67 17.74 0.46
C GLU A 3 -18.03 16.26 0.32
N ASP A 4 -17.18 15.48 -0.38
CA ASP A 4 -17.38 14.04 -0.54
C ASP A 4 -17.66 13.40 0.82
N SER A 5 -18.71 12.57 0.88
CA SER A 5 -19.01 11.82 2.09
C SER A 5 -17.81 10.96 2.48
N PRO A 6 -17.62 10.66 3.79
CA PRO A 6 -16.55 9.77 4.22
C PRO A 6 -16.53 8.41 3.48
N ALA A 7 -17.69 7.92 3.05
CA ALA A 7 -17.82 6.70 2.25
C ALA A 7 -17.25 6.86 0.83
N GLU A 8 -17.52 7.98 0.16
CA GLU A 8 -16.99 8.26 -1.18
C GLU A 8 -15.48 8.42 -1.17
N ARG A 9 -14.94 9.13 -0.18
CA ARG A 9 -13.48 9.26 -0.02
C ARG A 9 -12.81 7.91 0.23
N LEU A 10 -13.43 7.04 1.03
CA LEU A 10 -12.90 5.71 1.30
C LEU A 10 -12.89 4.85 0.02
N ARG A 11 -13.97 4.87 -0.76
CA ARG A 11 -14.02 4.16 -2.04
C ARG A 11 -12.91 4.64 -2.98
N LEU A 12 -12.78 5.96 -3.14
CA LEU A 12 -11.72 6.54 -3.96
C LEU A 12 -10.32 6.12 -3.48
N ALA A 13 -10.07 6.11 -2.17
CA ALA A 13 -8.79 5.67 -1.63
C ALA A 13 -8.48 4.20 -1.94
N ILE A 14 -9.49 3.32 -1.88
CA ILE A 14 -9.36 1.91 -2.25
C ILE A 14 -9.08 1.79 -3.75
N ASP A 15 -9.84 2.49 -4.59
CA ASP A 15 -9.65 2.47 -6.05
C ASP A 15 -8.23 2.91 -6.44
N MET A 16 -7.74 3.98 -5.82
CA MET A 16 -6.37 4.48 -6.02
C MET A 16 -5.31 3.48 -5.54
N PHE A 17 -5.56 2.80 -4.42
CA PHE A 17 -4.67 1.77 -3.90
C PHE A 17 -4.58 0.57 -4.86
N GLU A 18 -5.71 0.06 -5.33
CA GLU A 18 -5.77 -1.05 -6.29
C GLU A 18 -5.09 -0.70 -7.62
N PHE A 19 -5.34 0.51 -8.13
CA PHE A 19 -4.67 1.03 -9.32
C PHE A 19 -3.15 1.06 -9.13
N GLY A 20 -2.67 1.60 -8.00
CA GLY A 20 -1.25 1.64 -7.64
C GLY A 20 -0.61 0.25 -7.54
N LEU A 21 -1.33 -0.73 -6.96
CA LEU A 21 -0.89 -2.12 -6.92
C LEU A 21 -0.70 -2.70 -8.33
N GLY A 22 -1.63 -2.44 -9.24
CA GLY A 22 -1.52 -2.85 -10.64
C GLY A 22 -0.27 -2.30 -11.31
N MET A 23 0.02 -1.01 -11.10
CA MET A 23 1.23 -0.36 -11.62
C MET A 23 2.51 -0.97 -11.06
N GLN A 24 2.55 -1.25 -9.75
CA GLN A 24 3.73 -1.83 -9.11
C GLN A 24 3.98 -3.28 -9.56
N ARG A 25 2.93 -4.08 -9.73
CA ARG A 25 3.02 -5.42 -10.34
C ARG A 25 3.58 -5.34 -11.75
N ALA A 26 3.06 -4.45 -12.59
CA ALA A 26 3.56 -4.25 -13.95
C ALA A 26 5.03 -3.81 -13.97
N ARG A 27 5.46 -2.98 -13.01
CA ARG A 27 6.87 -2.62 -12.83
C ARG A 27 7.73 -3.83 -12.50
N PHE A 28 7.31 -4.69 -11.56
CA PHE A 28 8.06 -5.89 -11.21
C PHE A 28 8.19 -6.87 -12.38
N ARG A 29 7.12 -7.08 -13.16
CA ARG A 29 7.18 -7.89 -14.40
C ARG A 29 8.22 -7.40 -15.39
N ARG A 30 8.34 -6.07 -15.56
CA ARG A 30 9.36 -5.48 -16.45
C ARG A 30 10.77 -5.59 -15.88
N ALA A 31 10.92 -5.47 -14.55
CA ALA A 31 12.22 -5.53 -13.90
C ALA A 31 12.77 -6.97 -13.79
N TYR A 32 11.87 -7.95 -13.68
CA TYR A 32 12.19 -9.36 -13.48
C TYR A 32 11.39 -10.23 -14.48
N PRO A 33 11.71 -10.18 -15.79
CA PRO A 33 10.92 -10.87 -16.81
C PRO A 33 10.99 -12.39 -16.74
N GLU A 34 12.08 -12.94 -16.18
CA GLU A 34 12.32 -14.39 -16.08
C GLU A 34 11.68 -15.04 -14.84
N THR A 35 11.11 -14.23 -13.94
CA THR A 35 10.52 -14.73 -12.69
C THR A 35 9.06 -15.07 -12.88
N ASP A 36 8.59 -16.07 -12.13
CA ASP A 36 7.18 -16.43 -12.10
C ASP A 36 6.31 -15.44 -11.30
N GLU A 37 5.00 -15.64 -11.35
CA GLU A 37 4.04 -14.77 -10.64
C GLU A 37 4.16 -14.85 -9.12
N SER A 38 4.64 -15.97 -8.56
CA SER A 38 4.80 -16.13 -7.10
C SER A 38 5.89 -15.23 -6.55
N PHE A 39 6.94 -14.98 -7.35
CA PHE A 39 7.96 -14.00 -7.04
C PHE A 39 7.38 -12.58 -6.99
N ILE A 40 6.50 -12.25 -7.93
CA ILE A 40 5.87 -10.92 -8.01
C ILE A 40 4.99 -10.68 -6.79
N ASP A 41 4.18 -11.66 -6.39
CA ASP A 41 3.34 -11.54 -5.20
C ASP A 41 4.20 -11.35 -3.94
N THR A 42 5.26 -12.13 -3.78
CA THR A 42 6.21 -11.98 -2.66
C THR A 42 6.88 -10.59 -2.65
N ALA A 43 7.24 -10.07 -3.83
CA ALA A 43 7.86 -8.76 -3.96
C ALA A 43 6.89 -7.62 -3.64
N ILE A 44 5.60 -7.77 -4.01
CA ILE A 44 4.53 -6.83 -3.66
C ILE A 44 4.32 -6.82 -2.15
N ASP A 45 4.20 -7.99 -1.52
CA ASP A 45 4.01 -8.10 -0.07
C ASP A 45 5.17 -7.43 0.67
N ARG A 46 6.41 -7.74 0.27
CA ARG A 46 7.60 -7.10 0.83
C ARG A 46 7.58 -5.59 0.65
N TRP A 47 7.14 -5.10 -0.52
CA TRP A 47 7.06 -3.68 -0.79
C TRP A 47 5.99 -2.98 0.06
N LEU A 48 4.81 -3.57 0.21
CA LEU A 48 3.72 -3.05 1.05
C LEU A 48 4.12 -2.96 2.53
N LEU A 49 4.88 -3.94 3.00
CA LEU A 49 5.40 -3.96 4.37
C LEU A 49 6.64 -3.07 4.54
N SER A 50 7.31 -2.69 3.44
CA SER A 50 8.46 -1.79 3.48
C SER A 50 8.02 -0.34 3.60
N ARG A 51 8.74 0.44 4.42
CA ARG A 51 8.57 1.90 4.52
C ARG A 51 9.84 2.62 4.08
N PRO A 52 10.11 2.68 2.77
CA PRO A 52 11.42 3.12 2.27
C PRO A 52 11.76 4.59 2.55
N TYR A 53 10.77 5.43 2.85
CA TYR A 53 10.96 6.86 3.15
C TYR A 53 10.84 7.21 4.65
N GLU A 54 10.76 6.20 5.53
CA GLU A 54 10.80 6.36 7.00
C GLU A 54 11.93 5.47 7.58
N PRO A 55 13.20 5.92 7.62
CA PRO A 55 14.26 5.14 8.27
C PRO A 55 14.07 5.01 9.79
N LEU A 56 13.18 5.81 10.38
CA LEU A 56 12.75 5.77 11.77
C LEU A 56 11.21 5.73 11.81
N GLY A 57 10.61 4.56 11.64
CA GLY A 57 9.15 4.36 11.63
C GLY A 57 8.46 4.73 12.95
N GLU A 58 8.45 6.00 13.33
CA GLU A 58 7.79 6.54 14.52
C GLU A 58 6.79 7.63 14.13
N GLY A 59 5.81 7.26 13.32
CA GLY A 59 4.46 7.56 13.77
C GLY A 59 4.22 6.71 15.02
N ARG A 60 4.75 7.11 16.20
CA ARG A 60 4.29 6.53 17.47
C ARG A 60 2.80 6.83 17.53
N GLY A 61 1.97 5.88 17.11
CA GLY A 61 0.57 5.90 17.47
C GLY A 61 0.53 6.14 18.96
N ARG A 62 -0.24 7.14 19.42
CA ARG A 62 -0.42 7.34 20.86
C ARG A 62 -0.95 6.02 21.43
N PRO A 63 -0.32 5.45 22.47
CA PRO A 63 -0.87 4.28 23.13
C PRO A 63 -2.35 4.53 23.46
N SER A 64 -3.22 3.64 23.01
CA SER A 64 -4.65 3.76 23.30
C SER A 64 -4.89 3.30 24.73
N ALA A 65 -5.43 4.19 25.57
CA ALA A 65 -5.90 3.84 26.91
C ALA A 65 -7.24 3.08 26.90
N ARG A 66 -7.85 2.84 25.73
CA ARG A 66 -9.19 2.21 25.64
C ARG A 66 -9.23 0.75 26.08
N PHE A 67 -8.08 0.09 26.14
CA PHE A 67 -7.96 -1.34 26.44
C PHE A 67 -6.93 -1.62 27.55
N ALA A 68 -6.60 -0.61 28.36
CA ALA A 68 -5.71 -0.75 29.53
C ALA A 68 -6.51 -1.05 30.80
#